data_AF-A0A552PTM6-F1
#
_entry.id   AF-A0A552PTM6-F1
#
_cell.length_a   1.000
_cell.length_b   1.000
_cell.length_c   1.000
_cell.angle_alpha   90.00
_cell.angle_beta   90.00
_cell.angle_gamma   90.00
#
_symmetry.space_group_name_H-M   'P 1'
#
loop_
_entity.id
_entity.type
_entity.pdbx_description
1 polymer ?
#
loop_
_entity_poly.entity_id
_entity_poly.type
_entity_poly.pdbx_seq_one_letter_code
_entity_poly.pdbx_strand_id
1 'polypeptide(L)'
;MLENKVMAAADPNEQIPTLELSLIMPCLNEAETLATCIGKARDYLERQQIAGEVLIADNGSGDGSQEIATNSGVRVVAILERGL
;
A
#
# COMPACT_ATOMS: atom_id res chain seq x y z
N MET A 1 23.69 -27.97 2.55
CA MET A 1 23.41 -27.18 3.76
C MET A 1 23.09 -25.76 3.33
N LEU A 2 21.81 -25.47 3.12
CA LEU A 2 21.20 -24.16 3.35
C LEU A 2 19.76 -24.48 3.74
N GLU A 3 19.45 -24.17 4.99
CA GLU A 3 18.28 -24.64 5.72
C GLU A 3 17.05 -23.89 5.22
N ASN A 4 16.00 -24.63 4.88
CA ASN A 4 14.65 -24.07 4.85
C ASN A 4 14.36 -23.57 6.26
N LYS A 5 14.57 -22.28 6.48
CA LYS A 5 14.01 -21.58 7.63
C LYS A 5 12.50 -21.59 7.41
N VAL A 6 11.86 -22.62 7.95
CA VAL A 6 10.43 -22.67 8.20
C VAL A 6 10.07 -21.28 8.71
N MET A 7 9.23 -20.56 7.96
CA MET A 7 8.60 -19.35 8.49
C MET A 7 7.98 -19.78 9.81
N ALA A 8 8.49 -19.22 10.91
CA ALA A 8 8.02 -19.57 12.24
C ALA A 8 6.50 -19.53 12.23
N ALA A 9 5.87 -20.53 12.84
CA ALA A 9 4.43 -20.52 13.05
C ALA A 9 4.06 -19.16 13.67
N ALA A 10 3.11 -18.45 13.05
CA ALA A 10 2.64 -17.16 13.54
C ALA A 10 2.34 -17.30 15.04
N ASP A 11 2.83 -16.37 15.85
CA ASP A 11 2.58 -16.40 17.28
C ASP A 11 1.05 -16.30 17.46
N PRO A 12 0.39 -17.29 18.10
CA PRO A 12 -1.05 -17.26 18.33
C PRO A 12 -1.50 -16.02 19.12
N ASN A 13 -0.56 -15.32 19.75
CA ASN A 13 -0.73 -14.13 20.53
C ASN A 13 -0.19 -12.85 19.85
N GLU A 14 0.20 -12.93 18.56
CA GLU A 14 0.57 -11.75 17.77
C GLU A 14 -0.68 -10.88 17.57
N GLN A 15 -0.78 -9.82 18.37
CA GLN A 15 -1.80 -8.81 18.17
C GLN A 15 -1.50 -8.11 16.85
N ILE A 16 -2.36 -8.35 15.84
CA ILE A 16 -2.36 -7.55 14.63
C ILE A 16 -2.60 -6.09 15.09
N PRO A 17 -1.65 -5.17 14.85
CA PRO A 17 -1.82 -3.80 15.29
C PRO A 17 -3.11 -3.25 14.67
N THR A 18 -3.97 -2.68 15.51
CA THR A 18 -5.16 -1.98 15.02
C THR A 18 -4.69 -0.77 14.23
N LEU A 19 -5.03 -0.71 12.95
CA LEU A 19 -4.73 0.46 12.13
C LEU A 19 -5.57 1.64 12.63
N GLU A 20 -4.90 2.74 12.94
CA GLU A 20 -5.49 3.99 13.40
C GLU A 20 -5.90 4.89 12.23
N LEU A 21 -5.22 4.76 11.08
CA LEU A 21 -5.42 5.59 9.90
C LEU A 21 -5.17 4.82 8.60
N SER A 22 -6.11 4.92 7.65
CA SER A 22 -5.92 4.48 6.26
C SER A 22 -5.86 5.70 5.35
N LEU A 23 -4.76 5.87 4.62
CA LEU A 23 -4.60 6.91 3.61
C LEU A 23 -4.96 6.32 2.23
N ILE A 24 -6.06 6.78 1.65
CA ILE A 24 -6.55 6.31 0.34
C ILE A 24 -6.17 7.32 -0.74
N MET A 25 -5.53 6.84 -1.81
CA MET A 25 -5.18 7.62 -2.99
C MET A 25 -5.97 7.09 -4.20
N PRO A 26 -6.97 7.84 -4.68
CA PRO A 26 -7.57 7.60 -5.99
C PRO A 26 -6.50 7.76 -7.08
N CYS A 27 -6.47 6.84 -8.04
CA CYS A 27 -5.48 6.83 -9.10
C CYS A 27 -6.12 6.55 -10.47
N LEU A 28 -5.77 7.37 -11.46
CA LEU A 28 -6.07 7.14 -12.87
C LEU A 28 -4.98 7.80 -13.72
N ASN A 29 -4.07 6.99 -14.25
CA ASN A 29 -2.93 7.41 -15.06
C ASN A 29 -2.04 8.47 -14.39
N GLU A 30 -1.51 8.14 -13.20
CA GLU A 30 -0.68 9.03 -12.39
C GLU A 30 0.78 8.54 -12.29
N ALA A 31 1.29 7.81 -13.28
CA ALA A 31 2.60 7.15 -13.21
C ALA A 31 3.75 8.13 -12.86
N GLU A 32 3.68 9.38 -13.31
CA GLU A 32 4.71 10.40 -13.04
C GLU A 32 4.76 10.85 -11.57
N THR A 33 3.62 10.80 -10.85
CA THR A 33 3.48 11.41 -9.52
C THR A 33 3.27 10.39 -8.40
N LEU A 34 2.73 9.22 -8.72
CA LEU A 34 2.21 8.24 -7.77
C LEU A 34 3.26 7.78 -6.75
N ALA A 35 4.47 7.42 -7.19
CA ALA A 35 5.54 6.98 -6.30
C ALA A 35 5.92 8.05 -5.27
N THR A 36 5.97 9.33 -5.70
CA THR A 36 6.26 10.46 -4.80
C THR A 36 5.13 10.66 -3.79
N CYS A 37 3.87 10.55 -4.21
CA CYS A 37 2.71 10.65 -3.33
C CYS A 37 2.71 9.54 -2.28
N ILE A 38 2.95 8.29 -2.68
CA ILE A 38 3.09 7.14 -1.77
C ILE A 38 4.19 7.37 -0.75
N GLY A 39 5.38 7.82 -1.20
CA GLY A 39 6.50 8.14 -0.32
C GLY A 39 6.12 9.16 0.75
N LYS A 40 5.53 10.29 0.35
CA LYS A 40 5.08 11.34 1.29
C LYS A 40 4.07 10.85 2.32
N ALA A 41 3.15 9.98 1.93
CA ALA A 41 2.15 9.41 2.83
C ALA A 41 2.80 8.46 3.85
N ARG A 42 3.73 7.60 3.41
CA ARG A 42 4.50 6.73 4.31
C ARG A 42 5.37 7.53 5.26
N ASP A 43 6.08 8.54 4.75
CA ASP A 43 6.90 9.45 5.57
C ASP A 43 6.06 10.17 6.62
N TYR A 44 4.80 10.50 6.30
CA TYR A 44 3.89 11.10 7.28
C TYR A 44 3.52 10.10 8.39
N LEU A 45 3.09 8.88 8.05
CA LEU A 45 2.75 7.84 9.02
C LEU A 45 3.93 7.55 9.96
N GLU A 46 5.13 7.41 9.40
CA GLU A 46 6.35 7.13 10.16
C GLU A 46 6.71 8.28 11.11
N ARG A 47 6.75 9.53 10.62
CA ARG A 47 7.08 10.70 11.44
C ARG A 47 6.07 10.98 12.54
N GLN A 48 4.81 10.59 12.35
CA GLN A 48 3.75 10.75 13.36
C GLN A 48 3.62 9.51 14.26
N GLN A 49 4.36 8.43 13.99
CA GLN A 49 4.25 7.15 14.69
C GLN A 49 2.80 6.61 14.70
N ILE A 50 2.07 6.82 13.61
CA ILE A 50 0.70 6.34 13.44
C ILE A 50 0.74 4.93 12.86
N ALA A 51 0.06 3.98 13.50
CA ALA A 51 -0.14 2.67 12.92
C ALA A 51 -1.13 2.79 11.75
N GLY A 52 -0.63 2.90 10.52
CA GLY A 52 -1.47 3.16 9.35
C GLY A 52 -1.05 2.45 8.08
N GLU A 53 -1.93 2.50 7.08
CA GLU A 53 -1.71 1.94 5.74
C GLU A 53 -1.88 3.01 4.65
N VAL A 54 -1.27 2.75 3.49
CA VAL A 54 -1.51 3.50 2.26
C VAL A 54 -2.18 2.56 1.25
N LEU A 55 -3.30 3.01 0.67
CA LEU A 55 -4.12 2.27 -0.27
C LEU A 55 -4.27 3.03 -1.58
N ILE A 56 -4.07 2.33 -2.69
CA ILE A 56 -4.31 2.87 -4.03
C ILE A 56 -5.64 2.34 -4.55
N ALA A 57 -6.58 3.24 -4.83
CA ALA A 57 -7.84 2.92 -5.50
C ALA A 57 -7.69 3.26 -6.99
N ASP A 58 -7.33 2.26 -7.81
CA ASP A 58 -7.04 2.46 -9.22
C ASP A 58 -8.30 2.31 -10.08
N ASN A 59 -8.62 3.33 -10.88
CA ASN A 59 -9.81 3.39 -11.73
C ASN A 59 -9.51 3.01 -13.19
N GLY A 60 -8.64 2.01 -13.39
CA GLY A 60 -8.29 1.48 -14.71
C GLY A 60 -7.16 2.26 -15.39
N SER A 61 -6.05 2.47 -14.67
CA SER A 61 -4.85 3.06 -15.28
C SER A 61 -4.23 2.14 -16.34
N GLY A 62 -3.75 2.74 -17.43
CA GLY A 62 -3.06 2.06 -18.54
C GLY A 62 -1.63 2.53 -18.77
N ASP A 63 -1.09 3.39 -17.90
CA ASP A 63 0.19 4.07 -18.02
C ASP A 63 1.32 3.46 -17.16
N GLY A 64 1.05 2.34 -16.48
CA GLY A 64 1.98 1.70 -15.54
C GLY A 64 1.78 2.09 -14.07
N SER A 65 0.80 2.93 -13.73
CA SER A 65 0.50 3.33 -12.35
C SER A 65 0.32 2.14 -11.38
N GLN A 66 -0.37 1.07 -11.80
CA GLN A 66 -0.56 -0.11 -10.96
C GLN A 66 0.76 -0.81 -10.61
N GLU A 67 1.66 -0.96 -11.59
CA GLU A 67 2.97 -1.58 -11.38
C GLU A 67 3.81 -0.74 -10.41
N ILE A 68 3.80 0.60 -10.58
CA ILE A 68 4.48 1.52 -9.67
C ILE A 68 3.96 1.37 -8.24
N ALA A 69 2.63 1.30 -8.05
CA ALA A 69 2.03 1.12 -6.74
C ALA A 69 2.40 -0.23 -6.11
N THR A 70 2.30 -1.34 -6.86
CA THR A 70 2.71 -2.67 -6.40
C THR A 70 4.19 -2.70 -6.02
N ASN A 71 5.07 -2.13 -6.84
CA ASN A 71 6.50 -2.04 -6.57
C ASN A 71 6.84 -1.14 -5.37
N SER A 72 5.96 -0.19 -5.03
CA SER A 72 6.07 0.65 -3.84
C SER A 72 5.63 -0.07 -2.54
N GLY A 73 5.14 -1.30 -2.64
CA GLY A 73 4.73 -2.14 -1.51
C GLY A 73 3.40 -1.74 -0.87
N VAL A 74 2.57 -0.96 -1.58
CA VAL A 74 1.23 -0.58 -1.12
C VAL A 74 0.16 -1.50 -1.71
N ARG A 75 -0.96 -1.63 -1.00
CA ARG A 75 -2.09 -2.42 -1.48
C ARG A 75 -2.86 -1.63 -2.54
N VAL A 76 -3.05 -2.26 -3.70
CA VAL A 76 -3.80 -1.72 -4.84
C VAL A 76 -5.17 -2.38 -4.88
N VAL A 77 -6.22 -1.58 -4.99
CA VAL A 77 -7.60 -2.00 -5.15
C VAL A 77 -8.07 -1.52 -6.52
N ALA A 78 -8.37 -2.46 -7.42
CA ALA A 78 -8.96 -2.14 -8.70
C ALA A 78 -10.42 -1.72 -8.53
N ILE A 79 -10.78 -0.55 -9.05
CA ILE A 79 -12.11 0.02 -9.03
C ILE A 79 -12.68 -0.08 -10.44
N LEU A 80 -13.71 -0.93 -10.59
CA LEU A 80 -14.33 -1.22 -11.89
C LEU A 80 -15.33 -0.16 -12.33
N GLU A 81 -15.90 0.58 -11.38
CA GLU A 81 -16.92 1.60 -11.63
C GLU A 81 -16.33 3.00 -11.48
N ARG A 82 -16.51 3.83 -12.51
CA ARG A 82 -16.12 5.24 -12.41
C ARG A 82 -17.05 5.94 -11.43
N GLY A 83 -16.46 6.66 -10.46
CA GLY A 83 -17.18 7.62 -9.65
C GLY A 83 -17.76 8.76 -10.50
N LEU A 84 -18.73 9.49 -9.92
CA LEU A 84 -19.35 10.68 -10.53
C LEU A 84 -18.38 11.86 -10.60
#